data_AF-A0AAV0WAT3-F1
#
_entry.id   AF-A0AAV0WAT3-F1
#
_cell.length_a   1.000
_cell.length_b   1.000
_cell.length_c   1.000
_cell.angle_alpha   90.00
_cell.angle_beta   90.00
_cell.angle_gamma   90.00
#
_symmetry.space_group_name_H-M   'P 1'
#
loop_
_entity.id
_entity.type
_entity.pdbx_description
1 polymer ?
#
loop_
_entity_poly.entity_id
_entity_poly.type
_entity_poly.pdbx_seq_one_letter_code
_entity_poly.pdbx_strand_id
1 'polypeptide(L)'
;MANSILVESIKKYFLELRNPEKHKLFYNEATNISKNCNITHPSEKVKQRRIKKKIPKGLEKFVYENSIMEKQVPIKENEFISGIFYCILDKITNELDKRFGDNSDIISGISALNPESLTFLTYDTILPFARAYLGDIECLKSELKILKKVHEPL
;
A
#
# COMPACT_ATOMS: atom_id res chain seq x y z
N MET A 1 -1.43 4.95 -22.60
CA MET A 1 -1.50 4.70 -21.15
C MET A 1 -1.47 3.19 -20.94
N ALA A 2 -0.30 2.63 -20.61
CA ALA A 2 -0.22 1.24 -20.19
C ALA A 2 -0.41 1.22 -18.66
N ASN A 3 -1.66 1.25 -18.19
CA ASN A 3 -1.90 0.78 -16.83
C ASN A 3 -1.46 -0.68 -16.81
N SER A 4 -0.43 -0.98 -16.04
CA SER A 4 0.13 -2.32 -15.94
C SER A 4 -1.01 -3.29 -15.60
N ILE A 5 -1.25 -4.28 -16.48
CA ILE A 5 -2.29 -5.32 -16.29
C ILE A 5 -2.18 -5.94 -14.90
N LEU A 6 -0.95 -6.09 -14.40
CA LEU A 6 -0.66 -6.57 -13.06
C LEU A 6 -1.22 -5.64 -11.97
N VAL A 7 -0.99 -4.33 -12.08
CA VAL A 7 -1.47 -3.33 -11.10
C VAL A 7 -2.99 -3.32 -11.05
N GLU A 8 -3.66 -3.29 -12.20
CA GLU A 8 -5.13 -3.34 -12.25
C GLU A 8 -5.69 -4.65 -11.69
N SER A 9 -5.05 -5.78 -12.00
CA SER A 9 -5.45 -7.08 -11.46
C SER A 9 -5.31 -7.13 -9.93
N ILE A 10 -4.22 -6.58 -9.40
CA ILE A 10 -3.97 -6.49 -7.96
C ILE A 10 -5.00 -5.58 -7.27
N LYS A 11 -5.31 -4.42 -7.85
CA LYS A 11 -6.34 -3.52 -7.32
C LYS A 11 -7.70 -4.23 -7.27
N LYS A 12 -8.07 -4.92 -8.35
CA LYS A 12 -9.31 -5.70 -8.41
C LYS A 12 -9.36 -6.77 -7.31
N TYR A 13 -8.26 -7.48 -7.09
CA TYR A 13 -8.16 -8.46 -6.01
C TYR A 13 -8.39 -7.84 -4.62
N PHE A 14 -7.76 -6.70 -4.31
CA PHE A 14 -7.97 -6.02 -3.03
C PHE A 14 -9.40 -5.48 -2.87
N LEU A 15 -10.01 -4.98 -3.94
CA LEU A 15 -11.42 -4.57 -3.93
C LEU A 15 -12.36 -5.75 -3.64
N GLU A 16 -12.08 -6.93 -4.22
CA GLU A 16 -12.85 -8.14 -3.96
C GLU A 16 -12.75 -8.60 -2.50
N LEU A 17 -11.60 -8.41 -1.85
CA LEU A 17 -11.42 -8.72 -0.42
C LEU A 17 -12.25 -7.83 0.51
N ARG A 18 -12.80 -6.71 0.02
CA ARG A 18 -13.76 -5.89 0.78
C ARG A 18 -15.09 -6.61 1.01
N ASN A 19 -15.41 -7.64 0.21
CA ASN A 19 -16.59 -8.47 0.42
C ASN A 19 -16.46 -9.20 1.79
N PRO A 20 -17.45 -9.07 2.70
CA PRO A 20 -17.42 -9.71 4.01
C PRO A 20 -17.18 -11.23 3.98
N GLU A 21 -17.70 -11.94 2.97
CA GLU A 21 -17.50 -13.37 2.83
C GLU A 21 -16.06 -13.72 2.45
N LYS A 22 -15.49 -12.98 1.50
CA LYS A 22 -14.08 -13.15 1.10
C LYS A 22 -13.13 -12.74 2.22
N HIS A 23 -13.42 -11.67 2.94
CA HIS A 23 -12.67 -11.27 4.13
C HIS A 23 -12.68 -12.39 5.19
N LYS A 24 -13.84 -12.99 5.47
CA LYS A 24 -13.95 -14.09 6.43
C LYS A 24 -13.11 -15.29 6.02
N LEU A 25 -13.12 -15.66 4.74
CA LEU A 25 -12.28 -16.74 4.20
C LEU A 25 -10.78 -16.43 4.37
N PHE A 26 -10.36 -15.22 3.98
CA PHE A 26 -8.99 -14.75 4.13
C PHE A 26 -8.54 -14.78 5.60
N TYR A 27 -9.38 -14.28 6.51
CA TYR A 27 -9.08 -14.27 7.93
C TYR A 27 -8.94 -15.69 8.48
N ASN A 28 -9.85 -16.61 8.10
CA ASN A 28 -9.76 -18.00 8.51
C ASN A 28 -8.47 -18.67 8.01
N GLU A 29 -8.08 -18.43 6.76
CA GLU A 29 -6.82 -18.91 6.21
C GLU A 29 -5.62 -18.39 7.02
N ALA A 30 -5.58 -17.08 7.29
CA ALA A 30 -4.55 -16.48 8.13
C ALA A 30 -4.51 -17.09 9.54
N THR A 31 -5.67 -17.38 10.15
CA THR A 31 -5.71 -18.07 11.45
C THR A 31 -5.18 -19.50 11.38
N ASN A 32 -5.42 -20.20 10.27
CA ASN A 32 -4.92 -21.56 10.08
C ASN A 32 -3.40 -21.57 9.89
N ILE A 33 -2.86 -20.64 9.10
CA ILE A 33 -1.42 -20.46 8.94
C ILE A 33 -0.77 -20.15 10.30
N SER A 34 -1.35 -19.20 11.05
CA SER A 34 -0.89 -18.84 12.39
C SER A 34 -0.83 -20.04 13.35
N LYS A 35 -1.88 -20.88 13.36
CA LYS A 35 -1.91 -22.13 14.13
C LYS A 35 -0.80 -23.09 13.71
N ASN A 36 -0.60 -23.27 12.40
CA ASN A 36 0.45 -24.13 11.87
C ASN A 36 1.86 -23.62 12.21
N CYS A 37 2.01 -22.31 12.41
CA CYS A 37 3.24 -21.68 12.87
C CYS A 37 3.40 -21.65 14.39
N ASN A 38 2.53 -22.34 15.15
CA ASN A 38 2.50 -22.33 16.63
C ASN A 38 2.40 -20.92 17.25
N ILE A 39 1.83 -19.95 16.52
CA ILE A 39 1.62 -18.61 17.03
C ILE A 39 0.40 -18.64 17.95
N THR A 40 0.63 -18.34 19.23
CA THR A 40 -0.44 -18.32 20.23
C THR A 40 -1.27 -17.04 20.05
N HIS A 41 -2.52 -17.18 19.62
CA HIS A 41 -3.43 -16.04 19.60
C HIS A 41 -3.75 -15.61 21.03
N PRO A 42 -3.82 -14.29 21.31
CA PRO A 42 -4.33 -13.82 22.60
C PRO A 42 -5.73 -14.39 22.78
N SER A 43 -5.92 -15.24 23.80
CA SER A 43 -7.24 -15.79 24.10
C SER A 43 -8.22 -14.63 24.39
N GLU A 44 -9.51 -14.82 24.12
CA GLU A 44 -10.58 -13.87 24.50
C GLU A 44 -10.52 -13.46 25.99
N LYS A 45 -9.83 -14.25 26.84
CA LYS A 45 -9.61 -13.99 28.26
C LYS A 45 -8.51 -12.95 28.54
N VAL A 46 -7.65 -12.64 27.57
CA VAL A 46 -6.69 -11.53 27.63
C VAL A 46 -7.31 -10.28 27.02
N LYS A 47 -8.56 -9.98 27.39
CA LYS A 47 -8.94 -8.57 27.49
C LYS A 47 -8.02 -8.02 28.55
N GLN A 48 -6.93 -7.38 28.14
CA GLN A 48 -6.20 -6.48 29.01
C GLN A 48 -7.26 -5.52 29.53
N ARG A 49 -7.79 -5.80 30.72
CA ARG A 49 -8.50 -4.79 31.49
C ARG A 49 -7.49 -3.68 31.48
N ARG A 50 -7.76 -2.58 30.76
CA ARG A 50 -7.09 -1.31 31.03
C ARG A 50 -7.24 -1.19 32.52
N ILE A 51 -6.16 -1.48 33.24
CA ILE A 51 -6.15 -1.33 34.69
C ILE A 51 -6.54 0.12 34.82
N LYS A 52 -7.74 0.38 35.35
CA LYS A 52 -8.13 1.74 35.70
C LYS A 52 -7.11 2.12 36.75
N LYS A 53 -5.97 2.66 36.30
CA LYS A 53 -4.92 3.16 37.17
C LYS A 53 -5.67 4.15 38.04
N LYS A 54 -5.78 3.86 39.34
CA LYS A 54 -6.39 4.80 40.28
C LYS A 54 -5.67 6.11 40.02
N ILE A 55 -6.43 7.13 39.64
CA ILE A 55 -5.89 8.47 39.45
C ILE A 55 -5.19 8.79 40.77
N PRO A 56 -3.90 9.18 40.75
CA PRO A 56 -3.21 9.57 41.97
C PRO A 56 -4.06 10.62 42.70
N LYS A 57 -4.28 10.48 44.00
CA LYS A 57 -5.23 11.35 44.75
C LYS A 57 -5.00 12.85 44.55
N GLY A 58 -3.75 13.28 44.35
CA GLY A 58 -3.40 14.67 44.07
C GLY A 58 -3.85 15.20 42.70
N LEU A 59 -4.18 14.30 41.78
CA LEU A 59 -4.57 14.58 40.41
C LEU A 59 -6.08 14.45 40.16
N GLU A 60 -6.86 13.92 41.11
CA GLU A 60 -8.33 13.78 40.97
C GLU A 60 -9.01 15.12 40.68
N LYS A 61 -8.56 16.19 41.33
CA LYS A 61 -9.10 17.56 41.13
C LYS A 61 -8.78 18.19 39.76
N PHE A 62 -7.87 17.59 39.00
CA PHE A 62 -7.49 18.07 37.66
C PHE A 62 -8.08 17.20 36.54
N VAL A 63 -8.85 16.17 36.89
CA VAL A 63 -9.59 15.38 35.90
C VAL A 63 -10.85 16.14 35.53
N TYR A 64 -10.82 16.75 34.35
CA TYR A 64 -12.00 17.31 33.73
C TYR A 64 -12.67 16.21 32.89
N GLU A 65 -13.81 15.70 33.33
CA GLU A 65 -14.63 14.81 32.52
C GLU A 65 -15.30 15.64 31.42
N ASN A 66 -14.64 15.76 30.27
CA ASN A 66 -15.34 16.21 29.06
C ASN A 66 -16.45 15.19 28.79
N SER A 67 -17.70 15.56 29.06
CA SER A 67 -18.91 14.80 28.74
C SER A 67 -19.18 14.67 27.23
N ILE A 68 -18.19 14.98 26.40
CA ILE A 68 -18.06 14.47 25.04
C ILE A 68 -17.27 13.16 25.14
N MET A 69 -17.73 12.24 25.99
CA MET A 69 -17.34 10.86 25.82
C MET A 69 -17.98 10.44 24.50
N GLU A 70 -17.15 10.31 23.47
CA GLU A 70 -17.40 9.39 22.37
C GLU A 70 -18.11 8.19 22.97
N LYS A 71 -19.39 7.98 22.61
CA LYS A 71 -20.10 6.77 23.01
C LYS A 71 -19.17 5.64 22.64
N GLN A 72 -18.58 4.98 23.64
CA GLN A 72 -17.85 3.74 23.45
C GLN A 72 -18.93 2.72 23.12
N VAL A 73 -19.44 2.79 21.89
CA VAL A 73 -20.24 1.74 21.30
C VAL A 73 -19.35 0.51 21.44
N PRO A 74 -19.82 -0.56 22.09
CA PRO A 74 -19.05 -1.79 22.17
C PRO A 74 -18.91 -2.32 20.75
N ILE A 75 -17.84 -1.92 20.08
CA ILE A 75 -17.48 -2.43 18.76
C ILE A 75 -17.23 -3.92 18.98
N LYS A 76 -17.97 -4.77 18.28
CA LYS A 76 -17.72 -6.21 18.36
C LYS A 76 -16.29 -6.44 17.87
N GLU A 77 -15.56 -7.37 18.49
CA GLU A 77 -14.15 -7.63 18.13
C GLU A 77 -13.97 -7.88 16.63
N ASN A 78 -14.94 -8.58 16.01
CA ASN A 78 -14.99 -8.78 14.55
C ASN A 78 -15.20 -7.49 13.75
N GLU A 79 -15.97 -6.52 14.25
CA GLU A 79 -16.17 -5.21 13.59
C GLU A 79 -14.89 -4.37 13.65
N PHE A 80 -14.16 -4.44 14.78
CA PHE A 80 -12.87 -3.76 14.93
C PHE A 80 -11.80 -4.35 14.00
N ILE A 81 -11.67 -5.67 13.96
CA ILE A 81 -10.73 -6.38 13.09
C ILE A 81 -11.05 -6.09 11.62
N SER A 82 -12.33 -6.16 11.23
CA SER A 82 -12.76 -5.83 9.87
C SER A 82 -12.48 -4.37 9.53
N GLY A 83 -12.69 -3.45 10.47
CA GLY A 83 -12.37 -2.04 10.30
C GLY A 83 -10.89 -1.80 10.00
N ILE A 84 -9.98 -2.40 10.78
CA ILE A 84 -8.53 -2.32 10.52
C ILE A 84 -8.20 -2.91 9.15
N PHE A 85 -8.74 -4.09 8.83
CA PHE A 85 -8.49 -4.76 7.57
C PHE A 85 -8.88 -3.89 6.37
N TYR A 86 -10.09 -3.31 6.38
CA TYR A 86 -10.54 -2.42 5.32
C TYR A 86 -9.71 -1.15 5.21
N CYS A 87 -9.30 -0.54 6.34
CA CYS A 87 -8.39 0.59 6.31
C CYS A 87 -7.04 0.26 5.67
N ILE A 88 -6.53 -0.96 5.86
CA ILE A 88 -5.29 -1.42 5.21
C ILE A 88 -5.51 -1.57 3.70
N LEU A 89 -6.61 -2.21 3.27
CA LEU A 89 -6.94 -2.34 1.85
C LEU A 89 -7.07 -0.97 1.16
N ASP A 90 -7.71 -0.01 1.81
CA ASP A 90 -7.87 1.35 1.32
C ASP A 90 -6.52 2.05 1.16
N LYS A 91 -5.62 1.88 2.14
CA LYS A 91 -4.25 2.42 2.05
C LYS A 91 -3.45 1.80 0.92
N ILE A 92 -3.50 0.47 0.76
CA ILE A 92 -2.76 -0.22 -0.30
C ILE A 92 -3.26 0.24 -1.67
N THR A 93 -4.58 0.29 -1.87
CA THR A 93 -5.18 0.71 -3.14
C THR A 93 -4.80 2.15 -3.47
N ASN A 94 -4.91 3.07 -2.52
CA ASN A 94 -4.49 4.47 -2.71
C ASN A 94 -2.99 4.62 -3.01
N GLU A 95 -2.12 3.83 -2.39
CA GLU A 95 -0.68 3.86 -2.70
C GLU A 95 -0.39 3.28 -4.08
N LEU A 96 -1.14 2.25 -4.52
CA LEU A 96 -1.06 1.75 -5.89
C LEU A 96 -1.48 2.83 -6.89
N ASP A 97 -2.55 3.57 -6.63
CA ASP A 97 -2.98 4.69 -7.47
C ASP A 97 -1.93 5.81 -7.51
N LYS A 98 -1.37 6.21 -6.36
CA LYS A 98 -0.33 7.24 -6.33
C LYS A 98 0.95 6.83 -7.07
N ARG A 99 1.39 5.58 -6.93
CA ARG A 99 2.69 5.12 -7.44
C ARG A 99 2.64 4.61 -8.87
N PHE A 100 1.50 4.08 -9.28
CA PHE A 100 1.34 3.44 -10.59
C PHE A 100 0.22 4.08 -11.43
N GLY A 101 -0.49 5.08 -10.91
CA GLY A 101 -1.39 5.96 -11.66
C GLY A 101 -0.60 7.06 -12.35
N ASP A 102 -0.67 8.30 -11.86
CA ASP A 102 -0.03 9.48 -12.48
C ASP A 102 1.51 9.37 -12.59
N ASN A 103 2.13 8.50 -11.81
CA ASN A 103 3.56 8.15 -11.92
C ASN A 103 3.87 7.12 -13.04
N SER A 104 2.99 7.02 -14.05
CA SER A 104 3.21 6.22 -15.25
C SER A 104 4.53 6.54 -15.94
N ASP A 105 5.01 7.77 -15.79
CA ASP A 105 6.22 8.30 -16.40
C ASP A 105 7.50 7.58 -15.94
N ILE A 106 7.61 7.23 -14.66
CA ILE A 106 8.75 6.47 -14.13
C ILE A 106 8.75 5.05 -14.73
N ILE A 107 7.59 4.39 -14.71
CA ILE A 107 7.43 3.02 -15.19
C ILE A 107 7.61 2.96 -16.71
N SER A 108 7.08 3.95 -17.42
CA SER A 108 7.23 4.09 -18.87
C SER A 108 8.69 4.33 -19.23
N GLY A 109 9.40 5.17 -18.46
CA GLY A 109 10.83 5.38 -18.62
C GLY A 109 11.66 4.13 -18.41
N ILE A 110 11.37 3.34 -17.35
CA ILE A 110 12.03 2.04 -17.12
C ILE A 110 11.72 1.07 -18.28
N SER A 111 10.46 0.99 -18.71
CA SER A 111 10.06 0.13 -19.84
C SER A 111 10.76 0.54 -21.14
N ALA A 112 10.97 1.83 -21.38
CA ALA A 112 11.71 2.34 -22.53
C ALA A 112 13.21 1.98 -22.52
N LEU A 113 13.73 1.39 -21.43
CA LEU A 113 15.09 0.84 -21.38
C LEU A 113 15.13 -0.68 -21.70
N ASN A 114 13.99 -1.32 -21.91
CA ASN A 114 13.90 -2.70 -22.38
C ASN A 114 13.92 -2.76 -23.92
N PRO A 115 14.85 -3.50 -24.56
CA PRO A 115 14.91 -3.67 -26.01
C PRO A 115 13.62 -4.18 -26.66
N GLU A 116 12.80 -4.95 -25.94
CA GLU A 116 11.53 -5.48 -26.45
C GLU A 116 10.37 -4.46 -26.34
N SER A 117 10.60 -3.30 -25.74
CA SER A 117 9.58 -2.27 -25.56
C SER A 117 9.33 -1.51 -26.86
N LEU A 118 8.05 -1.22 -27.13
CA LEU A 118 7.64 -0.38 -28.26
C LEU A 118 8.21 1.05 -28.19
N THR A 119 8.59 1.51 -26.99
CA THR A 119 9.18 2.83 -26.76
C THR A 119 10.69 2.75 -26.49
N PHE A 120 11.36 1.66 -26.88
CA PHE A 120 12.79 1.46 -26.60
C PHE A 120 13.66 2.66 -27.02
N LEU A 121 14.47 3.14 -26.07
CA LEU A 121 15.35 4.31 -26.18
C LEU A 121 14.65 5.62 -26.61
N THR A 122 13.32 5.73 -26.45
CA THR A 122 12.59 6.95 -26.82
C THR A 122 12.85 8.06 -25.80
N TYR A 123 13.45 9.16 -26.24
CA TYR A 123 13.88 10.25 -25.36
C TYR A 123 12.72 10.83 -24.55
N ASP A 124 11.59 11.11 -25.19
CA ASP A 124 10.43 11.71 -24.52
C ASP A 124 9.83 10.79 -23.44
N THR A 125 9.98 9.47 -23.61
CA THR A 125 9.50 8.48 -22.62
C THR A 125 10.47 8.33 -21.44
N ILE A 126 11.78 8.49 -21.67
CA ILE A 126 12.83 8.34 -20.64
C ILE A 126 13.04 9.65 -19.86
N LEU A 127 12.79 10.81 -20.48
CA LEU A 127 13.06 12.12 -19.90
C LEU A 127 12.38 12.35 -18.53
N PRO A 128 11.08 12.05 -18.34
CA PRO A 128 10.44 12.18 -17.03
C PRO A 128 11.10 11.33 -15.94
N PHE A 129 11.47 10.09 -16.28
CA PHE A 129 12.19 9.18 -15.39
C PHE A 129 13.56 9.75 -14.99
N ALA A 130 14.35 10.24 -15.95
CA ALA A 130 15.64 10.84 -15.67
C ALA A 130 15.52 12.07 -14.76
N ARG A 131 14.53 12.94 -15.00
CA ARG A 131 14.27 14.11 -14.15
C ARG A 131 13.88 13.72 -12.72
N ALA A 132 13.05 12.70 -12.56
CA ALA A 132 12.61 12.22 -11.24
C ALA A 132 13.79 11.75 -10.36
N TYR A 133 14.85 11.27 -10.99
CA TYR A 133 16.08 10.82 -10.32
C TYR A 133 17.25 11.81 -10.44
N LEU A 134 16.98 13.06 -10.83
CA LEU A 134 18.00 14.11 -10.97
C LEU A 134 19.16 13.74 -11.90
N GLY A 135 18.88 12.97 -12.96
CA GLY A 135 19.86 12.58 -13.96
C GLY A 135 20.32 13.76 -14.83
N ASP A 136 21.51 13.63 -15.41
CA ASP A 136 22.06 14.59 -16.36
C ASP A 136 21.34 14.46 -17.71
N ILE A 137 20.51 15.46 -18.02
CA ILE A 137 19.67 15.46 -19.21
C ILE A 137 20.48 15.66 -20.49
N GLU A 138 21.57 16.42 -20.44
CA GLU A 138 22.44 16.63 -21.60
C GLU A 138 23.25 15.37 -21.91
N CYS A 139 23.78 14.72 -20.86
CA CYS A 139 24.46 13.44 -21.01
C CYS A 139 23.50 12.38 -21.58
N LEU A 140 22.30 12.25 -21.00
CA LEU A 140 21.26 11.32 -21.48
C LEU A 140 20.94 11.51 -22.96
N LYS A 141 20.76 12.76 -23.40
CA LYS A 141 20.45 13.07 -24.80
C LYS A 141 21.57 12.64 -25.75
N SER A 142 22.82 12.77 -25.31
CA SER A 142 23.98 12.34 -26.09
C SER A 142 24.12 10.81 -26.12
N GLU A 143 23.97 10.14 -24.98
CA GLU A 143 24.08 8.69 -24.84
C GLU A 143 23.00 7.97 -25.65
N LEU A 144 21.74 8.42 -25.58
CA LEU A 144 20.65 7.82 -26.33
C LEU A 144 20.85 7.92 -27.85
N LYS A 145 21.47 8.99 -28.35
CA LYS A 145 21.82 9.11 -29.78
C LYS A 145 22.88 8.10 -30.20
N ILE A 146 23.85 7.84 -29.32
CA ILE A 146 24.91 6.85 -29.58
C ILE A 146 24.32 5.45 -29.55
N LEU A 147 23.57 5.11 -28.49
CA LEU A 147 22.98 3.79 -28.31
C LEU A 147 22.04 3.40 -29.46
N LYS A 148 21.22 4.33 -29.97
CA LYS A 148 20.37 4.07 -31.14
C LYS A 148 21.15 3.70 -32.39
N LYS A 149 22.25 4.41 -32.66
CA LYS A 149 23.11 4.14 -33.83
C LYS A 149 23.78 2.77 -33.77
N VAL A 150 24.11 2.29 -32.57
CA VAL A 150 24.72 0.96 -32.37
C VAL A 150 23.70 -0.16 -32.58
N HIS A 151 22.40 0.14 -32.45
CA HIS A 151 21.33 -0.84 -32.48
C HIS A 151 20.56 -0.91 -33.82
N GLU A 152 20.85 -0.02 -34.77
CA GLU A 152 20.32 -0.10 -36.14
C GLU A 152 21.06 -1.20 -36.92
N PRO A 153 20.34 -2.16 -37.53
CA PRO A 153 20.98 -3.14 -38.43
C PRO A 153 21.46 -2.42 -39.69
N LEU A 154 22.68 -2.75 -40.14
CA LEU A 154 23.30 -2.30 -41.38
C LEU A 154 22.41 -2.50 -42.62
#